data_AF-A0A267TE53-F1
#
_entry.id   AF-A0A267TE53-F1
#
_cell.length_a   1.000
_cell.length_b   1.000
_cell.length_c   1.000
_cell.angle_alpha   90.00
_cell.angle_beta   90.00
_cell.angle_gamma   90.00
#
_symmetry.space_group_name_H-M   'P 1'
#
loop_
_entity.id
_entity.type
_entity.pdbx_description
1 polymer ?
#
loop_
_entity_poly.entity_id
_entity_poly.type
_entity_poly.pdbx_seq_one_letter_code
_entity_poly.pdbx_strand_id
1 'polypeptide(L)'
;MRFILLLCIFLTQDILGQSLKKSLDSTISHHFAGKEAGGAFLIIENTKLLYEKGFGFADISQKLANTPFTNFRLASMSKQFTAAAIVLLEKKD
;
A
#
# COMPACT_ATOMS: atom_id res chain seq x y z
N MET A 1 37.72 0.64 17.93
CA MET A 1 37.09 -0.70 17.70
C MET A 1 35.65 -0.78 18.20
N ARG A 2 35.32 -0.35 19.44
CA ARG A 2 33.94 -0.41 19.97
C ARG A 2 32.90 0.40 19.18
N PHE A 3 33.25 1.61 18.72
CA PHE A 3 32.36 2.46 17.91
C PHE A 3 32.08 1.89 16.51
N ILE A 4 33.06 1.22 15.89
CA ILE A 4 32.90 0.57 14.59
C ILE A 4 31.93 -0.62 14.70
N LEU A 5 32.02 -1.38 15.80
CA LEU A 5 31.11 -2.50 16.05
C LEU A 5 29.66 -2.02 16.26
N LEU A 6 29.45 -0.93 16.98
CA LEU A 6 28.13 -0.34 17.19
C LEU A 6 27.53 0.23 15.89
N LEU A 7 28.35 0.83 15.02
CA LEU A 7 27.92 1.31 13.71
C LEU A 7 27.50 0.16 12.78
N CYS A 8 28.23 -0.96 12.79
CA CYS A 8 27.85 -2.15 12.02
C CYS A 8 26.53 -2.77 12.48
N ILE A 9 26.22 -2.74 13.78
CA ILE A 9 24.95 -3.25 14.32
C ILE A 9 23.77 -2.36 13.93
N PHE A 10 23.99 -1.05 13.77
CA PHE A 10 22.93 -0.14 13.34
C PHE A 10 22.56 -0.33 11.86
N LEU A 11 23.54 -0.65 11.02
CA LEU A 11 23.35 -0.87 9.57
C LEU A 11 22.60 -2.16 9.21
N THR A 12 22.53 -3.16 10.12
CA THR A 12 21.81 -4.42 9.84
C THR A 12 20.30 -4.31 10.01
N GLN A 13 19.81 -3.29 10.71
CA GLN A 13 18.39 -3.07 10.97
C GLN A 13 17.62 -2.80 9.66
N ASP A 14 18.23 -2.05 8.74
CA ASP A 14 17.60 -1.65 7.48
C ASP A 14 17.42 -2.81 6.49
N ILE A 15 18.23 -3.87 6.58
CA ILE A 15 18.23 -4.99 5.62
C ILE A 15 16.98 -5.87 5.78
N LEU A 16 16.49 -6.07 7.01
CA LEU A 16 15.34 -6.93 7.30
C LEU A 16 14.03 -6.36 6.71
N GLY A 17 13.81 -5.04 6.82
CA GLY A 17 12.59 -4.38 6.34
C GLY A 17 12.47 -4.22 4.83
N GLN A 18 13.59 -4.19 4.11
CA GLN A 18 13.61 -4.04 2.64
C GLN A 18 13.16 -5.29 1.90
N SER A 19 13.34 -6.48 2.50
CA SER A 19 13.04 -7.77 1.86
C SER A 19 11.56 -7.89 1.47
N LEU A 20 10.65 -7.54 2.37
CA LEU A 20 9.20 -7.58 2.14
C LEU A 20 8.79 -6.59 1.05
N LYS A 21 9.20 -5.34 1.16
CA LYS A 21 8.85 -4.29 0.19
C LYS A 21 9.31 -4.66 -1.22
N LYS A 22 10.52 -5.22 -1.36
CA LYS A 22 11.06 -5.68 -2.64
C LYS A 22 10.26 -6.85 -3.22
N SER A 23 9.88 -7.81 -2.38
CA SER A 23 9.04 -8.95 -2.78
C SER A 23 7.65 -8.49 -3.26
N LEU A 24 7.03 -7.57 -2.53
CA LEU A 24 5.75 -6.96 -2.89
C LEU A 24 5.85 -6.14 -4.17
N ASP A 25 6.88 -5.30 -4.29
CA ASP A 25 7.15 -4.53 -5.49
C ASP A 25 7.28 -5.46 -6.71
N SER A 26 8.02 -6.57 -6.59
CA SER A 26 8.17 -7.56 -7.67
C SER A 26 6.85 -8.24 -8.03
N THR A 27 6.07 -8.66 -7.04
CA THR A 27 4.81 -9.38 -7.25
C THR A 27 3.75 -8.47 -7.89
N ILE A 28 3.60 -7.25 -7.37
CA ILE A 28 2.60 -6.30 -7.86
C ILE A 28 2.99 -5.78 -9.24
N SER A 29 4.26 -5.42 -9.47
CA SER A 29 4.71 -4.91 -10.77
C SER A 29 4.62 -5.95 -11.89
N HIS A 30 4.67 -7.24 -11.56
CA HIS A 30 4.42 -8.31 -12.53
C HIS A 30 2.99 -8.25 -13.11
N HIS A 31 2.02 -7.77 -12.32
CA HIS A 31 0.61 -7.67 -12.74
C HIS A 31 0.18 -6.25 -13.14
N PHE A 32 0.83 -5.21 -12.63
CA PHE A 32 0.43 -3.80 -12.80
C PHE A 32 1.58 -2.95 -13.36
N ALA A 33 2.06 -3.32 -14.55
CA ALA A 33 3.22 -2.68 -15.19
C ALA A 33 3.02 -1.19 -15.48
N GLY A 34 4.14 -0.46 -15.60
CA GLY A 34 4.19 1.00 -15.56
C GLY A 34 3.58 1.78 -16.75
N LYS A 35 2.99 1.11 -17.75
CA LYS A 35 2.42 1.77 -18.93
C LYS A 35 0.92 1.52 -19.15
N GLU A 36 0.29 0.73 -18.28
CA GLU A 36 -1.12 0.35 -18.36
C GLU A 36 -1.93 0.99 -17.24
N ALA A 37 -3.24 0.75 -17.23
CA ALA A 37 -4.08 1.06 -16.07
C ALA A 37 -3.50 0.37 -14.84
N GLY A 38 -3.33 1.13 -13.78
CA GLY A 38 -2.70 0.64 -12.57
C GLY A 38 -3.61 0.64 -11.35
N GLY A 39 -3.01 0.54 -10.16
CA GLY A 39 -3.72 0.50 -8.90
C GLY A 39 -2.90 1.05 -7.75
N ALA A 40 -3.57 1.28 -6.62
CA ALA A 40 -2.96 1.63 -5.34
C ALA A 40 -3.10 0.45 -4.36
N PHE A 41 -2.02 0.13 -3.65
CA PHE A 41 -1.94 -1.02 -2.77
C PHE A 41 -1.51 -0.60 -1.37
N LEU A 42 -2.25 -1.07 -0.37
CA LEU A 42 -2.03 -0.82 1.05
C LEU A 42 -2.02 -2.18 1.79
N ILE A 43 -0.99 -2.42 2.61
CA ILE A 43 -0.89 -3.64 3.43
C ILE A 43 -0.65 -3.24 4.87
N ILE A 44 -1.54 -3.68 5.74
CA ILE A 44 -1.50 -3.45 7.18
C ILE A 44 -1.54 -4.81 7.87
N GLU A 45 -0.64 -5.02 8.82
CA GLU A 45 -0.62 -6.21 9.68
C GLU A 45 -0.63 -5.76 11.14
N ASN A 46 -1.56 -6.27 11.95
CA ASN A 46 -1.67 -5.94 13.37
C ASN A 46 -1.60 -4.43 13.64
N THR A 47 -2.26 -3.61 12.81
CA THR A 47 -2.26 -2.12 12.81
C THR A 47 -1.01 -1.42 12.28
N LYS A 48 0.08 -2.16 12.01
CA LYS A 48 1.29 -1.59 11.42
C LYS A 48 1.14 -1.48 9.91
N LEU A 49 1.33 -0.27 9.38
CA LEU A 49 1.47 -0.06 7.95
C LEU A 49 2.78 -0.70 7.46
N LEU A 50 2.68 -1.73 6.62
CA LEU A 50 3.82 -2.44 6.07
C LEU A 50 4.16 -2.00 4.65
N TYR A 51 3.17 -1.56 3.88
CA TYR A 51 3.34 -1.19 2.49
C TYR A 51 2.24 -0.24 2.01
N GLU A 52 2.62 0.78 1.25
CA GLU A 52 1.72 1.74 0.62
C GLU A 52 2.35 2.24 -0.68
N LYS A 53 1.77 1.92 -1.84
CA LYS A 53 2.33 2.34 -3.14
C LYS A 53 1.31 2.30 -4.28
N GLY A 54 1.49 3.21 -5.23
CA GLY A 54 0.79 3.20 -6.52
C GLY A 54 1.63 2.59 -7.65
N PHE A 55 0.97 1.94 -8.60
CA PHE A 55 1.54 1.34 -9.81
C PHE A 55 0.73 1.75 -11.04
N GLY A 56 1.36 1.77 -12.21
CA GLY A 56 0.72 2.12 -13.49
C GLY A 56 0.18 3.56 -13.54
N PHE A 57 -0.76 3.80 -14.46
CA PHE A 57 -1.39 5.11 -14.63
C PHE A 57 -2.78 5.16 -13.96
N ALA A 58 -3.10 6.30 -13.37
CA ALA A 58 -4.45 6.71 -12.98
C ALA A 58 -5.25 7.21 -14.20
N ASP A 59 -4.57 7.88 -15.13
CA ASP A 59 -5.11 8.27 -16.43
C ASP A 59 -4.09 7.91 -17.52
N ILE A 60 -4.43 6.96 -18.38
CA ILE A 60 -3.56 6.47 -19.45
C ILE A 60 -3.31 7.57 -20.49
N SER A 61 -4.35 8.34 -20.82
CA SER A 61 -4.29 9.37 -21.87
C SER A 61 -3.38 10.52 -21.48
N GLN A 62 -3.46 10.94 -20.22
CA GLN A 62 -2.64 12.01 -19.65
C GLN A 62 -1.31 11.49 -19.08
N LYS A 63 -1.09 10.16 -19.09
CA LYS A 63 0.05 9.49 -18.44
C LYS A 63 0.20 9.91 -16.97
N LEU A 64 -0.92 10.15 -16.30
CA LEU A 64 -0.92 10.53 -14.89
C LEU A 64 -0.63 9.28 -14.06
N ALA A 65 0.48 9.30 -13.32
CA ALA A 65 0.88 8.16 -12.49
C ALA A 65 -0.15 7.89 -11.38
N ASN A 66 -0.37 6.60 -11.10
CA ASN A 66 -1.16 6.21 -9.95
C ASN A 66 -0.37 6.41 -8.65
N THR A 67 -1.03 6.89 -7.61
CA THR A 67 -0.45 7.10 -6.27
C THR A 67 -1.34 6.43 -5.22
N PRO A 68 -0.84 6.24 -3.99
CA PRO A 68 -1.68 5.79 -2.87
C PRO A 68 -2.93 6.65 -2.62
N PHE A 69 -2.91 7.90 -3.07
CA PHE A 69 -3.98 8.89 -2.85
C PHE A 69 -4.87 9.10 -4.08
N THR A 70 -4.68 8.34 -5.15
CA THR A 70 -5.59 8.38 -6.30
C THR A 70 -7.00 7.97 -5.87
N ASN A 71 -8.00 8.77 -6.23
CA ASN A 71 -9.39 8.43 -5.95
C ASN A 71 -9.91 7.39 -6.96
N PHE A 72 -10.49 6.31 -6.45
CA PHE A 72 -11.13 5.26 -7.26
C PHE A 72 -12.64 5.22 -7.01
N ARG A 73 -13.40 4.85 -8.04
CA ARG A 73 -14.83 4.56 -7.91
C ARG A 73 -15.00 3.17 -7.30
N LEU A 74 -15.50 3.10 -6.07
CA LEU A 74 -15.51 1.87 -5.26
C LEU A 74 -16.51 0.79 -5.71
N ALA A 75 -17.50 1.12 -6.55
CA ALA A 75 -18.55 0.20 -7.02
C ALA A 75 -19.15 -0.63 -5.86
N SER A 76 -19.18 -1.96 -5.96
CA SER A 76 -19.76 -2.81 -4.90
C SER A 76 -19.02 -2.75 -3.57
N MET A 77 -17.78 -2.26 -3.51
CA MET A 77 -17.09 -2.05 -2.22
C MET A 77 -17.76 -0.97 -1.37
N SER A 78 -18.55 -0.06 -1.96
CA SER A 78 -19.38 0.89 -1.21
C SER A 78 -20.36 0.22 -0.24
N LYS A 79 -20.77 -1.04 -0.50
CA LYS A 79 -21.74 -1.75 0.34
C LYS A 79 -21.26 -1.97 1.78
N GLN A 80 -19.95 -2.16 1.99
CA GLN A 80 -19.39 -2.34 3.34
C GLN A 80 -19.60 -1.09 4.20
N PHE A 81 -19.44 0.09 3.62
CA PHE A 81 -19.69 1.37 4.29
C PHE A 81 -21.17 1.55 4.61
N THR A 82 -22.07 1.22 3.67
CA THR A 82 -23.52 1.26 3.92
C THR A 82 -23.92 0.28 5.03
N ALA A 83 -23.39 -0.94 5.03
CA ALA A 83 -23.65 -1.92 6.08
C ALA A 83 -23.15 -1.43 7.45
N ALA A 84 -21.94 -0.84 7.51
CA ALA A 84 -21.43 -0.24 8.73
C ALA A 84 -22.33 0.90 9.24
N ALA A 85 -22.84 1.76 8.34
CA ALA A 85 -23.78 2.81 8.69
C ALA A 85 -25.09 2.25 9.26
N ILE A 86 -25.62 1.17 8.70
CA ILE A 86 -26.81 0.48 9.24
C ILE A 86 -26.55 -0.03 10.66
N VAL A 87 -25.42 -0.70 10.90
CA VAL A 87 -25.06 -1.19 12.25
C VAL A 87 -24.88 -0.04 13.23
N LEU A 88 -24.27 1.07 12.82
CA LEU A 88 -24.12 2.25 13.68
C LEU A 88 -25.47 2.91 14.01
N LEU A 89 -26.42 2.90 13.07
CA LEU A 89 -27.77 3.40 13.28
C LEU A 89 -28.58 2.49 14.21
N GLU A 90 -28.46 1.17 14.07
CA GLU A 90 -29.16 0.21 14.94
C GLU A 90 -28.67 0.29 16.39
N LYS A 91 -27.37 0.49 16.59
CA LYS A 91 -26.77 0.69 17.92
C LYS A 91 -27.08 2.04 18.55
N LYS A 92 -27.65 2.97 17.79
CA LYS A 92 -27.94 4.32 18.27
C LYS A 92 -29.30 4.28 18.94
N ASP A 93 -29.31 4.40 20.27
CA ASP A 93 -30.51 4.44 21.11
C ASP A 93 -31.57 5.43 20.60
#